data_AF-A0A9E5JXU1-F1
#
_entry.id   AF-A0A9E5JXU1-F1
#
_cell.length_a   1.000
_cell.length_b   1.000
_cell.length_c   1.000
_cell.angle_alpha   90.00
_cell.angle_beta   90.00
_cell.angle_gamma   90.00
#
_symmetry.space_group_name_H-M   'P 1'
#
loop_
_entity.id
_entity.type
_entity.pdbx_description
1 polymer ?
#
loop_
_entity_poly.entity_id
_entity_poly.type
_entity_poly.pdbx_seq_one_letter_code
_entity_poly.pdbx_strand_id
1 'polypeptide(L)' 'MSIATRTGDGGTTGLMYGRRVKKDSPRVEAYGEVDELNACLGLARAHASEEVGGTIETVQ' A
#
# COMPACT_ATOMS: atom_id res chain seq x y z
N MET A 1 13.05 -7.28 14.68
CA MET A 1 13.26 -6.54 13.42
C MET A 1 12.43 -5.26 13.51
N SER A 2 12.97 -4.09 13.15
CA SER A 2 12.25 -2.81 13.21
C SER A 2 11.50 -2.55 11.91
N ILE A 3 10.26 -2.05 11.99
CA ILE A 3 9.54 -1.52 10.81
C ILE A 3 10.28 -0.29 10.25
N ALA A 4 10.83 0.56 11.13
CA ALA A 4 11.62 1.71 10.72
C ALA A 4 13.05 1.30 10.34
N THR A 5 13.37 1.35 9.05
CA THR A 5 14.70 1.00 8.49
C THR A 5 15.57 2.19 8.11
N ARG A 6 14.98 3.39 7.96
CA ARG A 6 15.66 4.65 7.53
C ARG A 6 16.33 4.62 6.17
N THR A 7 16.26 3.50 5.43
CA THR A 7 16.90 3.36 4.12
C THR A 7 16.30 4.29 3.06
N GLY A 8 15.15 4.91 3.34
CA GLY A 8 14.48 5.85 2.44
C GLY A 8 14.61 7.32 2.80
N ASP A 9 15.40 7.67 3.83
CA ASP A 9 15.51 9.05 4.33
C ASP A 9 16.14 9.99 3.28
N GLY A 10 16.98 9.45 2.39
CA GLY A 10 17.50 10.17 1.22
C GLY A 10 16.51 10.37 0.06
N GLY A 11 15.20 10.19 0.28
CA GLY A 11 14.16 10.43 -0.72
C GLY A 11 14.03 9.36 -1.81
N THR A 12 14.64 8.19 -1.61
CA THR A 12 14.51 7.03 -2.53
C THR A 12 13.88 5.84 -1.83
N THR A 13 13.29 4.93 -2.60
CA THR A 13 12.75 3.66 -2.10
C THR A 13 13.23 2.49 -2.95
N GLY A 14 13.18 1.28 -2.39
CA GLY A 14 13.50 0.05 -3.09
C GLY A 14 12.28 -0.51 -3.80
N LEU A 15 12.49 -1.02 -5.01
CA LEU A 15 11.57 -1.90 -5.73
C LEU A 15 12.03 -3.35 -5.56
N MET A 16 11.20 -4.29 -6.00
CA MET A 16 11.64 -5.68 -6.16
C MET A 16 12.89 -5.77 -7.03
N TYR A 17 13.71 -6.80 -6.77
CA TYR A 17 14.98 -7.06 -7.45
C TYR A 17 16.07 -5.99 -7.23
N GLY A 18 16.00 -5.24 -6.13
CA GLY A 18 17.08 -4.36 -5.68
C GLY A 18 17.21 -3.03 -6.42
N ARG A 19 16.33 -2.74 -7.38
CA ARG A 19 16.29 -1.43 -8.05
C ARG A 19 15.83 -0.36 -7.05
N ARG A 20 16.44 0.83 -7.08
CA ARG A 20 15.98 1.99 -6.29
C ARG A 20 15.46 3.10 -7.19
N VAL A 21 14.39 3.77 -6.75
CA VAL A 21 13.76 4.90 -7.45
C VAL A 21 13.49 6.03 -6.47
N LYS A 22 13.25 7.24 -6.97
CA LYS A 22 12.78 8.36 -6.14
C LYS A 22 11.38 8.08 -5.61
N LYS A 23 11.05 8.61 -4.43
CA LYS A 23 9.74 8.42 -3.78
C LYS A 23 8.58 9.07 -4.56
N ASP A 24 8.87 10.05 -5.39
CA ASP A 24 7.94 10.74 -6.30
C ASP A 24 7.93 10.12 -7.71
N SER A 25 8.51 8.93 -7.89
CA SER A 25 8.43 8.24 -9.18
C SER A 25 6.97 7.85 -9.48
N PRO A 26 6.50 7.96 -10.74
CA PRO A 26 5.13 7.57 -11.10
C PRO A 26 4.76 6.14 -10.71
N ARG A 27 5.75 5.23 -10.65
CA ARG A 27 5.52 3.85 -10.19
C ARG A 27 5.21 3.78 -8.69
N VAL A 28 5.90 4.60 -7.89
CA VAL A 28 5.72 4.66 -6.43
C VAL A 28 4.36 5.25 -6.09
N GLU A 29 3.99 6.33 -6.77
CA GLU A 29 2.67 6.94 -6.69
C GLU A 29 1.57 5.93 -7.04
N ALA A 30 1.70 5.22 -8.17
CA ALA A 30 0.68 4.28 -8.62
C ALA A 30 0.34 3.17 -7.60
N TYR A 31 1.33 2.54 -6.96
CA TYR A 31 1.02 1.54 -5.93
C TYR A 31 0.69 2.17 -4.56
N GLY A 32 1.08 3.43 -4.32
CA GLY A 32 0.67 4.19 -3.15
C GLY A 32 -0.83 4.48 -3.17
N GLU A 33 -1.37 4.86 -4.33
CA GLU A 33 -2.82 5.02 -4.53
C GLU A 33 -3.58 3.70 -4.32
N VAL A 34 -2.99 2.57 -4.74
CA VAL A 34 -3.57 1.24 -4.48
C VAL A 34 -3.54 0.91 -2.98
N ASP A 35 -2.47 1.28 -2.26
CA ASP A 35 -2.37 1.10 -0.81
C ASP A 35 -3.42 1.95 -0.07
N GLU A 36 -3.62 3.20 -0.49
CA GLU A 36 -4.67 4.08 0.06
C GLU A 36 -6.07 3.53 -0.21
N LEU A 37 -6.36 3.10 -1.44
CA LEU A 37 -7.60 2.41 -1.78
C LEU A 37 -7.82 1.18 -0.88
N ASN A 38 -6.78 0.37 -0.66
CA ASN A 38 -6.87 -0.82 0.17
C ASN A 38 -7.20 -0.46 1.64
N ALA A 39 -6.62 0.63 2.18
CA ALA A 39 -6.98 1.14 3.50
C ALA A 39 -8.45 1.60 3.59
N CYS A 40 -8.94 2.32 2.57
CA CYS A 40 -10.34 2.73 2.49
C CYS A 40 -11.31 1.53 2.41
N LEU A 41 -10.96 0.50 1.64
CA LEU A 41 -11.72 -0.75 1.59
C LEU A 41 -11.76 -1.45 2.95
N GLY A 42 -10.64 -1.47 3.67
CA GLY A 42 -10.57 -2.02 5.03
C GLY A 42 -11.54 -1.32 5.99
N LEU A 43 -11.63 0.01 5.91
CA LEU A 43 -12.61 0.79 6.67
C LEU A 43 -14.05 0.44 6.26
N ALA A 44 -14.33 0.37 4.96
CA ALA A 44 -15.65 0.00 4.47
C ALA A 44 -16.07 -1.41 4.95
N ARG A 45 -15.16 -2.38 4.89
CA ARG A 45 -15.37 -3.76 5.36
C ARG A 45 -15.72 -3.81 6.85
N ALA A 46 -15.07 -2.99 7.69
CA ALA A 46 -15.34 -2.94 9.12
C ALA A 46 -16.79 -2.53 9.48
N HIS A 47 -17.51 -1.93 8.53
CA HIS A 47 -18.90 -1.49 8.69
C HIS A 47 -19.89 -2.21 7.78
N ALA A 48 -19.43 -3.16 6.96
CA ALA A 48 -20.26 -3.85 5.98
C ALA A 48 -20.97 -5.08 6.58
N SER A 49 -22.02 -5.56 5.91
CA SER A 49 -22.58 -6.89 6.18
C SER A 49 -21.57 -7.99 5.83
N GLU A 50 -21.78 -9.21 6.33
CA GLU A 50 -20.87 -10.34 6.08
C GLU A 50 -20.68 -10.63 4.58
N GLU A 51 -21.77 -10.59 3.79
CA GLU A 51 -21.74 -10.80 2.33
C GLU A 51 -20.87 -9.75 1.62
N VAL A 52 -21.10 -8.47 1.92
CA VAL A 52 -20.35 -7.37 1.29
C VAL A 52 -18.90 -7.36 1.81
N GLY A 53 -18.70 -7.62 3.10
CA GLY A 53 -17.38 -7.72 3.71
C GLY A 53 -16.52 -8.83 3.10
N GLY A 54 -17.11 -9.98 2.77
CA GLY A 54 -16.43 -11.07 2.06
C GLY A 54 -16.07 -10.71 0.62
N THR A 55 -16.92 -9.92 -0.05
CA THR A 55 -16.59 -9.37 -1.38
C THR A 55 -15.43 -8.40 -1.31
N ILE A 56 -15.44 -7.48 -0.34
CA ILE A 56 -14.33 -6.54 -0.12
C ILE A 56 -13.03 -7.29 0.17
N GLU A 57 -13.07 -8.30 1.04
CA GLU A 57 -11.90 -9.14 1.36
C GLU A 57 -11.31 -9.85 0.14
N THR A 58 -12.13 -10.23 -0.84
CA THR A 58 -11.65 -10.85 -2.09
C THR A 58 -10.89 -9.85 -2.98
N VAL A 59 -11.17 -8.55 -2.85
CA VAL A 59 -10.53 -7.49 -3.63
C VAL A 59 -9.22 -7.01 -2.99
N GLN A 60 -9.12 -7.05 -1.65
CA GLN A 60 -7.94 -6.63 -0.89
C GLN A 60 -6.77 -7.62 -0.98
#